data_AF-A0A0B6YC75-F1
#
_entry.id   AF-A0A0B6YC75-F1
#
_cell.length_a   1.000
_cell.length_b   1.000
_cell.length_c   1.000
_cell.angle_alpha   90.00
_cell.angle_beta   90.00
_cell.angle_gamma   90.00
#
_symmetry.space_group_name_H-M   'P 1'
#
loop_
_entity.id
_entity.type
_entity.pdbx_description
1 polymer ?
#
loop_
_entity_poly.entity_id
_entity_poly.type
_entity_poly.pdbx_seq_one_letter_code
_entity_poly.pdbx_strand_id
1 'polypeptide(L)' 'RPSVLKEVHANDEGSDMSGYLNAYKTRRWKRLWFVVKGKVLYTYKASEDMAATESMPLLGYEVTRLSTWFEGCK' A
#
# COMPACT_ATOMS: atom_id res chain seq x y z
N ARG A 1 -0.34 4.69 -21.81
CA ARG A 1 -0.72 5.03 -20.42
C ARG A 1 -0.92 3.70 -19.68
N PRO A 2 0.00 3.20 -18.85
CA PRO A 2 -0.18 1.87 -18.31
C PRO A 2 -1.28 1.91 -17.24
N SER A 3 -2.39 1.24 -17.53
CA SER A 3 -3.47 0.95 -16.60
C SER A 3 -3.05 -0.21 -15.70
N VAL A 4 -2.26 0.08 -14.67
CA VAL A 4 -1.75 -0.88 -13.67
C VAL A 4 -2.82 -1.16 -12.59
N LEU A 5 -4.06 -1.40 -13.02
CA LEU A 5 -5.10 -2.00 -12.14
C LEU A 5 -5.40 -3.44 -12.55
N LYS A 6 -4.63 -4.01 -13.49
CA LYS A 6 -4.70 -5.43 -13.83
C LYS A 6 -4.18 -6.26 -12.66
N GLU A 7 -5.11 -6.85 -11.93
CA GLU A 7 -5.01 -8.15 -11.24
C GLU A 7 -3.63 -8.51 -10.67
N VAL A 8 -3.05 -7.63 -9.86
CA VAL A 8 -1.94 -8.04 -8.99
C VAL A 8 -2.60 -8.67 -7.78
N HIS A 9 -2.44 -9.98 -7.60
CA HIS A 9 -3.00 -10.68 -6.46
C HIS A 9 -2.30 -10.23 -5.17
N ALA A 10 -3.06 -10.11 -4.08
CA ALA A 10 -2.52 -9.74 -2.77
C ALA A 10 -1.48 -10.74 -2.21
N ASN A 11 -1.49 -11.98 -2.72
CA ASN A 11 -0.60 -13.08 -2.35
C ASN A 11 0.32 -13.53 -3.50
N ASP A 12 0.53 -12.68 -4.50
CA ASP A 12 1.32 -13.00 -5.68
C ASP A 12 2.78 -13.33 -5.31
N GLU A 13 3.31 -14.39 -5.94
CA GLU A 13 4.69 -14.83 -5.77
C GLU A 13 5.64 -13.73 -6.32
N GLY A 14 6.77 -13.52 -5.65
CA GLY A 14 7.72 -12.47 -6.00
C GLY A 14 7.36 -11.06 -5.52
N SER A 15 6.51 -10.94 -4.49
CA SER A 15 6.44 -9.71 -3.70
C SER A 15 7.70 -9.55 -2.85
N ASP A 16 8.17 -8.30 -2.69
CA ASP A 16 9.32 -7.98 -1.84
C ASP A 16 8.92 -8.02 -0.34
N MET A 17 7.70 -7.57 -0.05
CA MET A 17 7.10 -7.59 1.28
C MET A 17 5.58 -7.48 1.17
N SER A 18 4.88 -8.05 2.16
CA SER A 18 3.44 -7.91 2.30
C SER A 18 3.02 -7.96 3.77
N GLY A 19 1.89 -7.34 4.09
CA GLY A 19 1.40 -7.33 5.47
C GLY A 19 0.24 -6.39 5.73
N TYR A 20 -0.41 -6.60 6.87
CA TYR A 20 -1.42 -5.68 7.38
C TYR A 20 -0.75 -4.49 8.06
N LEU A 21 -1.13 -3.27 7.64
CA LEU A 21 -0.76 -2.03 8.32
C LEU A 21 -2.00 -1.18 8.58
N ASN A 22 -1.92 -0.32 9.60
CA ASN A 22 -2.92 0.72 9.81
C ASN A 22 -2.54 1.95 9.00
N ALA A 23 -3.43 2.38 8.11
CA ALA A 23 -3.28 3.58 7.33
C ALA A 23 -4.33 4.62 7.72
N TYR A 24 -3.90 5.87 7.90
CA TYR A 24 -4.80 6.99 8.08
C TYR A 24 -5.28 7.46 6.70
N LYS A 25 -6.50 7.07 6.32
CA LYS A 25 -7.13 7.45 5.05
C LYS A 25 -8.52 8.02 5.31
N THR A 26 -8.96 9.02 4.55
CA THR A 26 -10.29 9.63 4.71
C THR A 26 -10.61 10.00 6.16
N ARG A 27 -9.65 10.65 6.84
CA ARG A 27 -9.73 11.07 8.25
C ARG A 27 -10.02 9.96 9.27
N ARG A 28 -9.74 8.70 8.95
CA ARG A 28 -9.88 7.55 9.86
C ARG A 28 -8.76 6.54 9.67
N TRP A 29 -8.38 5.87 10.76
CA TRP A 29 -7.49 4.71 10.69
C TRP A 29 -8.23 3.51 10.11
N LYS A 30 -7.59 2.80 9.19
CA LYS A 30 -8.08 1.56 8.62
C LYS A 30 -6.95 0.55 8.60
N ARG A 31 -7.23 -0.68 9.04
CA ARG A 31 -6.36 -1.83 8.79
C ARG A 31 -6.55 -2.26 7.34
N LEU A 32 -5.48 -2.27 6.56
CA LEU A 32 -5.47 -2.63 5.14
C LEU A 32 -4.29 -3.56 4.87
N TRP A 33 -4.35 -4.29 3.75
CA TRP A 33 -3.27 -5.14 3.29
C TRP A 33 -2.41 -4.40 2.27
N PHE A 34 -1.10 -4.43 2.46
CA PHE A 34 -0.14 -3.76 1.59
C PHE A 34 0.82 -4.77 0.97
N VAL A 35 1.17 -4.56 -0.30
CA VAL A 35 2.16 -5.34 -1.03
C VAL A 35 3.14 -4.40 -1.70
N VAL A 36 4.43 -4.64 -1.53
CA VAL A 36 5.47 -4.01 -2.37
C VAL A 36 5.93 -5.03 -3.39
N LYS A 37 5.79 -4.70 -4.68
CA LYS A 37 6.25 -5.54 -5.79
C LYS A 37 6.70 -4.66 -6.95
N GLY A 38 7.90 -4.92 -7.47
CA GLY A 38 8.41 -4.21 -8.66
C GLY A 38 8.51 -2.69 -8.47
N LYS A 39 8.90 -2.23 -7.27
CA LYS A 39 8.98 -0.80 -6.90
C LYS A 39 7.63 -0.06 -6.95
N VAL A 40 6.53 -0.78 -6.77
CA VAL A 40 5.18 -0.22 -6.62
C VAL A 40 4.59 -0.71 -5.30
N LEU A 41 3.95 0.19 -4.56
CA LEU A 41 3.13 -0.13 -3.40
C LEU A 41 1.68 -0.31 -3.84
N TYR A 42 1.12 -1.48 -3.56
CA TYR A 42 -0.28 -1.82 -3.79
C TYR A 42 -1.03 -1.85 -2.47
N THR A 43 -2.28 -1.37 -2.47
CA THR A 43 -3.18 -1.43 -1.32
C THR A 43 -4.39 -2.29 -1.63
N TYR A 44 -4.79 -3.15 -0.69
CA TYR A 44 -5.93 -4.06 -0.76
C TYR A 44 -6.80 -3.93 0.49
N LYS A 45 -8.04 -4.42 0.44
CA LYS A 45 -8.90 -4.50 1.63
C LYS A 45 -8.56 -5.71 2.48
N ALA A 46 -8.21 -6.83 1.83
CA ALA A 46 -7.86 -8.10 2.46
C ALA A 46 -6.69 -8.80 1.73
N SER A 47 -6.09 -9.78 2.40
CA SER A 47 -4.98 -10.58 1.87
C SER A 47 -5.39 -11.53 0.73
N GLU A 48 -6.68 -11.78 0.58
CA GLU A 48 -7.27 -12.69 -0.41
C GLU A 48 -7.75 -11.95 -1.67
N ASP A 49 -7.72 -10.62 -1.66
CA ASP A 49 -8.20 -9.80 -2.78
C ASP A 49 -7.32 -10.00 -4.03
N MET A 50 -7.96 -10.19 -5.18
CA MET A 50 -7.28 -10.39 -6.47
C MET A 50 -6.88 -9.07 -7.15
N ALA A 51 -7.41 -7.94 -6.69
CA ALA A 51 -7.20 -6.63 -7.30
C ALA A 51 -6.91 -5.57 -6.24
N ALA A 52 -5.85 -4.79 -6.48
CA ALA A 52 -5.51 -3.66 -5.65
C ALA A 52 -6.56 -2.55 -5.80
N THR A 53 -6.92 -1.92 -4.68
CA THR A 53 -7.77 -0.73 -4.70
C THR A 53 -6.98 0.52 -5.11
N GLU A 54 -5.68 0.54 -4.80
CA GLU A 54 -4.77 1.65 -5.10
C GLU A 54 -3.38 1.11 -5.47
N SER A 55 -2.67 1.83 -6.35
CA SER A 55 -1.26 1.59 -6.66
C SER A 55 -0.47 2.90 -6.64
N MET A 56 0.74 2.86 -6.08
CA MET A 56 1.62 4.02 -5.93
C MET A 56 3.05 3.63 -6.32
N PRO A 57 3.64 4.24 -7.38
CA PRO A 57 5.05 4.02 -7.70
C PRO A 57 5.92 4.56 -6.56
N LEU A 58 6.92 3.79 -6.14
CA LEU A 58 7.80 4.17 -5.04
C LEU A 58 9.03 4.98 -5.49
N LEU A 59 9.32 5.01 -6.79
CA LEU A 59 10.37 5.87 -7.33
C LEU A 59 10.00 7.34 -7.08
N GLY A 60 10.88 8.05 -6.38
CA GLY A 60 10.67 9.45 -5.97
C GLY A 60 10.09 9.63 -4.57
N TYR A 61 9.91 8.55 -3.80
CA TYR A 61 9.54 8.62 -2.38
C TYR A 61 10.73 8.35 -1.47
N GLU A 62 10.74 8.99 -0.31
CA GLU A 62 11.71 8.75 0.76
C GLU A 62 11.00 8.19 2.00
N VAL A 63 11.66 7.27 2.69
CA VAL A 63 11.15 6.69 3.93
C VAL A 63 11.69 7.49 5.10
N THR A 64 10.80 8.06 5.91
CA THR A 64 11.18 8.77 7.13
C THR A 64 10.57 8.09 8.35
N ARG A 65 11.37 7.91 9.39
CA ARG A 65 10.86 7.51 10.71
C ARG A 65 10.36 8.76 11.43
N LEU A 66 9.08 8.78 11.78
CA LEU A 66 8.54 9.80 12.68
C LEU A 66 8.96 9.45 14.11
N SER A 67 9.76 10.31 14.74
CA SER A 67 10.15 10.21 16.16
C SER A 67 9.19 10.94 17.10
N THR A 68 8.30 11.77 16.53
CA THR A 68 7.29 12.54 17.26
C THR A 68 5.89 12.10 16.85
N TRP A 69 4.88 12.42 17.67
CA TRP A 69 3.48 12.15 17.33
C TRP A 69 3.09 12.93 16.07
N PHE A 70 2.31 12.28 15.21
CA PHE A 70 1.81 12.86 13.97
C PHE A 70 0.39 13.39 14.21
N GLU A 71 0.19 14.70 14.12
CA GLU A 71 -1.14 15.32 14.30
C GLU A 71 -2.12 15.05 13.14
N GLY A 72 -1.73 14.28 12.11
CA GLY A 72 -2.54 14.09 10.90
C GLY A 72 -2.44 15.28 9.95
N CYS A 73 -2.75 15.08 8.67
CA CYS A 73 -2.98 16.22 7.76
C CYS A 73 -4.24 16.96 8.24
N LYS A 74 -4.06 18.20 8.72
CA LYS A 74 -5.19 19.11 9.01
C LYS A 74 -5.92 19.48 7.73
#